data_AF-A0A0N7L4N6-F1
#
_entry.id   AF-A0A0N7L4N6-F1
#
_cell.length_a   1.000
_cell.length_b   1.000
_cell.length_c   1.000
_cell.angle_alpha   90.00
_cell.angle_beta   90.00
_cell.angle_gamma   90.00
#
_symmetry.space_group_name_H-M   'P 1'
#
loop_
_entity.id
_entity.type
_entity.pdbx_description
1 polymer ?
#
loop_
_entity_poly.entity_id
_entity_poly.type
_entity_poly.pdbx_seq_one_letter_code
_entity_poly.pdbx_strand_id
1 'polypeptide(L)'
;MAPRPKSPASLSLINQADNLECANENDLTLYHVLVLFRHGDRSPISRNVSTKVKMTQIDTEFWASRLADLSVVDALNSGTQVVTFHNGRCSEESCYGQDFKMPPPPKQGGRWPCGQLTAKGIDMMKKKGECLRERYKNLLNHMEDPTQQVYVESTNIRRTIRSAQSLLAGLFPDYFTNVDAEKKLAIRKNLESQETQHSVLINGEMKKQEVFVIHADDSNSLVPQHSNELYTDLGKILDAEIKMHGPPGFHEALQKVSTIIGAGSDKLIGWTRCKC
;
A
#
# COMPACT_ATOMS: atom_id res chain seq x y z
N MET A 1 -21.87 23.25 -13.83
CA MET A 1 -21.30 21.93 -14.16
C MET A 1 -22.13 21.34 -15.28
N ALA A 2 -21.51 21.06 -16.43
CA ALA A 2 -22.21 20.41 -17.53
C ALA A 2 -22.57 18.96 -17.14
N PRO A 3 -23.76 18.44 -17.49
CA PRO A 3 -24.12 17.07 -17.21
C PRO A 3 -23.20 16.11 -17.96
N ARG A 4 -22.89 14.97 -17.32
CA ARG A 4 -22.11 13.88 -17.93
C ARG A 4 -22.82 13.42 -19.21
N PRO A 5 -22.15 13.36 -20.38
CA PRO A 5 -22.77 12.84 -21.58
C PRO A 5 -23.15 11.37 -21.36
N LYS A 6 -24.38 11.00 -21.76
CA LYS A 6 -24.83 9.61 -21.73
C LYS A 6 -23.93 8.79 -22.66
N SER A 7 -23.58 7.58 -22.25
CA SER A 7 -22.85 6.62 -23.07
C SER A 7 -23.57 6.46 -24.43
N PRO A 8 -22.83 6.34 -25.55
CA PRO A 8 -23.47 6.18 -26.84
C PRO A 8 -24.31 4.90 -26.83
N ALA A 9 -25.55 4.99 -27.30
CA ALA A 9 -26.32 3.81 -27.66
C ALA A 9 -25.52 3.02 -28.71
N SER A 10 -25.47 1.70 -28.55
CA SER A 10 -24.74 0.79 -29.42
C SER A 10 -25.11 1.01 -30.88
N LEU A 11 -24.20 1.59 -31.65
CA LEU A 11 -24.26 1.61 -33.10
C LEU A 11 -23.88 0.22 -33.59
N SER A 12 -24.86 -0.46 -34.14
CA SER A 12 -24.73 -1.71 -34.88
C SER A 12 -23.80 -1.51 -36.08
N LEU A 13 -22.60 -2.09 -36.02
CA LEU A 13 -21.73 -2.31 -37.17
C LEU A 13 -21.28 -3.78 -37.19
N ILE A 14 -22.11 -4.59 -37.86
CA ILE A 14 -21.81 -5.68 -38.80
C ILE A 14 -20.65 -6.66 -38.43
N ASN A 15 -21.09 -7.86 -38.05
CA ASN A 15 -20.67 -9.20 -38.52
C ASN A 15 -19.19 -9.43 -38.87
N GLN A 16 -18.39 -9.89 -37.90
CA GLN A 16 -17.39 -10.97 -38.04
C GLN A 16 -16.68 -11.28 -36.69
N ALA A 17 -17.44 -11.54 -35.64
CA ALA A 17 -16.90 -12.03 -34.36
C ALA A 17 -17.94 -12.87 -33.59
N ASP A 18 -18.66 -13.74 -34.28
CA ASP A 18 -19.51 -14.74 -33.62
C ASP A 18 -18.61 -15.86 -33.10
N ASN A 19 -18.50 -15.95 -31.76
CA ASN A 19 -17.94 -17.03 -30.91
C ASN A 19 -16.89 -16.59 -29.87
N LEU A 20 -16.98 -15.38 -29.32
CA LEU A 20 -16.52 -15.18 -27.94
C LEU A 20 -17.74 -15.11 -27.02
N GLU A 21 -18.12 -16.26 -26.45
CA GLU A 21 -18.97 -16.25 -25.27
C GLU A 21 -18.24 -15.50 -24.14
N CYS A 22 -18.85 -14.44 -23.62
CA CYS A 22 -18.34 -13.78 -22.44
C CYS A 22 -18.37 -14.79 -21.28
N ALA A 23 -17.22 -15.00 -20.64
CA ALA A 23 -17.13 -15.87 -19.48
C ALA A 23 -18.13 -15.43 -18.40
N ASN A 24 -18.89 -16.39 -17.87
CA ASN A 24 -19.79 -16.16 -16.75
C ASN A 24 -18.96 -15.81 -15.51
N GLU A 25 -19.23 -14.67 -14.88
CA GLU A 25 -18.48 -14.22 -13.71
C GLU A 25 -18.53 -15.24 -12.55
N ASN A 26 -19.58 -16.06 -12.48
CA ASN A 26 -19.72 -17.11 -11.47
C ASN A 26 -18.73 -18.26 -11.62
N ASP A 27 -18.13 -18.41 -12.81
CA ASP A 27 -17.14 -19.46 -13.11
C ASP A 27 -15.70 -18.96 -12.91
N LEU A 28 -15.53 -17.68 -12.53
CA LEU A 28 -14.22 -17.07 -12.33
C LEU A 28 -13.79 -17.16 -10.87
N THR A 29 -12.53 -17.54 -10.65
CA THR A 29 -11.89 -17.53 -9.34
C THR A 29 -10.85 -16.40 -9.28
N LEU A 30 -10.93 -15.58 -8.24
CA LEU A 30 -9.96 -14.52 -8.00
C LEU A 30 -8.67 -15.11 -7.41
N TYR A 31 -7.57 -15.06 -8.16
CA TYR A 31 -6.27 -15.56 -7.72
C TYR A 31 -5.38 -14.47 -7.11
N HIS A 32 -5.35 -13.28 -7.72
CA HIS A 32 -4.42 -12.24 -7.31
C HIS A 32 -5.06 -10.85 -7.37
N VAL A 33 -4.68 -9.99 -6.42
CA VAL A 33 -5.15 -8.61 -6.31
C VAL A 33 -3.94 -7.70 -6.19
N LEU A 34 -3.86 -6.75 -7.10
CA LEU A 34 -2.85 -5.72 -7.07
C LEU A 34 -3.49 -4.37 -6.76
N VAL A 35 -2.99 -3.69 -5.73
CA VAL A 35 -3.52 -2.40 -5.30
C VAL A 35 -2.43 -1.34 -5.37
N LEU A 36 -2.63 -0.36 -6.25
CA LEU A 36 -1.79 0.82 -6.34
C LEU A 36 -2.55 2.03 -5.85
N PHE A 37 -1.96 2.77 -4.93
CA PHE A 37 -2.61 3.92 -4.32
C PHE A 37 -1.63 5.04 -4.04
N ARG A 38 -2.14 6.26 -4.17
CA ARG A 38 -1.46 7.44 -3.64
C ARG A 38 -1.64 7.49 -2.12
N HIS A 39 -0.69 8.13 -1.45
CA HIS A 39 -0.81 8.53 -0.06
C HIS A 39 -2.14 9.24 0.26
N GLY A 40 -2.57 9.16 1.52
CA GLY A 40 -3.75 9.87 2.02
C GLY A 40 -3.57 11.40 2.09
N ASP A 41 -4.58 12.08 2.66
CA ASP A 41 -4.53 13.53 2.89
C ASP A 41 -3.31 13.94 3.72
N ARG A 42 -2.73 15.10 3.38
CA ARG A 42 -1.49 15.60 3.98
C ARG A 42 -1.50 17.12 4.06
N SER A 43 -0.67 17.66 4.94
CA SER A 43 -0.36 19.09 4.95
C SER A 43 0.32 19.54 3.64
N PRO A 44 0.30 20.85 3.32
CA PRO A 44 1.01 21.41 2.16
C PRO A 44 2.50 21.05 2.16
N ILE A 45 3.14 20.92 0.99
CA ILE A 45 4.58 20.57 0.91
C ILE A 45 5.47 21.77 1.26
N SER A 46 4.99 22.98 1.00
CA SER A 46 5.73 24.23 1.19
C SER A 46 4.87 25.23 1.94
N ARG A 47 5.52 26.06 2.77
CA ARG A 47 4.90 27.23 3.40
C ARG A 47 4.65 28.35 2.39
N ASN A 48 5.42 28.40 1.32
CA ASN A 48 5.24 29.37 0.25
C ASN A 48 4.56 28.65 -0.91
N VAL A 49 3.28 28.93 -1.10
CA VAL A 49 2.51 28.42 -2.26
C VAL A 49 2.80 29.31 -3.48
N SER A 50 2.96 30.62 -3.25
CA SER A 50 3.42 31.57 -4.27
C SER A 50 4.18 32.74 -3.62
N THR A 51 4.64 33.69 -4.42
CA THR A 51 5.26 34.93 -3.93
C THR A 51 4.32 35.76 -3.05
N LYS A 52 3.00 35.64 -3.27
CA LYS A 52 1.95 36.38 -2.55
C LYS A 52 1.20 35.55 -1.51
N VAL A 53 1.35 34.23 -1.53
CA VAL A 53 0.62 33.31 -0.64
C VAL A 53 1.62 32.53 0.19
N LYS A 54 1.76 32.98 1.44
CA LYS A 54 2.62 32.37 2.46
C LYS A 54 1.77 31.92 3.63
N MET A 55 2.07 30.75 4.14
CA MET A 55 1.44 30.17 5.32
C MET A 55 1.77 31.05 6.53
N THR A 56 0.74 31.58 7.18
CA THR A 56 0.87 32.36 8.40
C THR A 56 1.21 31.46 9.60
N GLN A 57 1.46 32.07 10.76
CA GLN A 57 1.62 31.32 12.00
C GLN A 57 0.33 30.56 12.36
N ILE A 58 -0.83 31.20 12.20
CA ILE A 58 -2.15 30.58 12.44
C ILE A 58 -2.36 29.38 11.51
N ASP A 59 -2.02 29.50 10.23
CA ASP A 59 -2.10 28.38 9.29
C ASP A 59 -1.14 27.24 9.68
N THR A 60 0.04 27.59 10.21
CA THR A 60 1.03 26.61 10.65
C THR A 60 0.53 25.82 11.85
N GLU A 61 -0.04 26.48 12.84
CA GLU A 61 -0.66 25.86 14.00
C GLU A 61 -1.88 25.03 13.61
N PHE A 62 -2.70 25.53 12.69
CA PHE A 62 -3.79 24.75 12.10
C PHE A 62 -3.27 23.46 11.50
N TRP A 63 -2.28 23.49 10.61
CA TRP A 63 -1.77 22.26 9.97
C TRP A 63 -1.09 21.32 10.95
N ALA A 64 -0.38 21.84 11.95
CA ALA A 64 0.18 21.04 13.04
C ALA A 64 -0.94 20.31 13.81
N SER A 65 -2.05 20.99 14.11
CA SER A 65 -3.20 20.39 14.80
C SER A 65 -3.94 19.31 13.99
N ARG A 66 -3.70 19.22 12.67
CA ARG A 66 -4.28 18.17 11.80
C ARG A 66 -3.40 16.93 11.68
N LEU A 67 -2.18 16.95 12.21
CA LEU A 67 -1.30 15.78 12.18
C LEU A 67 -1.76 14.75 13.22
N ALA A 68 -1.43 13.48 12.98
CA ALA A 68 -1.81 12.41 13.88
C ALA A 68 -0.96 12.42 15.16
N ASP A 69 -1.60 12.04 16.27
CA ASP A 69 -0.94 11.84 17.55
C ASP A 69 0.11 10.73 17.47
N LEU A 70 1.14 10.82 18.33
CA LEU A 70 2.21 9.82 18.40
C LEU A 70 1.65 8.42 18.71
N SER A 71 0.67 8.31 19.62
CA SER A 71 0.02 7.03 19.93
C SER A 71 -0.60 6.34 18.71
N VAL A 72 -1.17 7.11 17.77
CA VAL A 72 -1.71 6.57 16.51
C VAL A 72 -0.58 6.10 15.60
N VAL A 73 0.54 6.83 15.57
CA VAL A 73 1.73 6.43 14.81
C VAL A 73 2.34 5.15 15.38
N ASP A 74 2.43 5.03 16.70
CA ASP A 74 2.98 3.84 17.36
C ASP A 74 2.12 2.60 17.11
N ALA A 75 0.79 2.75 17.13
CA ALA A 75 -0.13 1.68 16.75
C ALA A 75 0.00 1.24 15.29
N LEU A 76 0.34 2.14 14.36
CA LEU A 76 0.63 1.77 12.98
C LEU A 76 1.99 1.06 12.85
N ASN A 77 2.95 1.42 13.69
CA ASN A 77 4.27 0.77 13.71
C ASN A 77 4.21 -0.63 14.36
N SER A 78 3.26 -0.92 15.26
CA SER A 78 3.21 -2.21 15.94
C SER A 78 2.92 -3.39 15.00
N GLY A 79 2.21 -3.16 13.91
CA GLY A 79 1.89 -4.18 12.90
C GLY A 79 2.83 -4.21 11.69
N THR A 80 3.89 -3.40 11.65
CA THR A 80 4.75 -3.29 10.46
C THR A 80 6.24 -3.15 10.76
N GLN A 81 7.06 -3.68 9.85
CA GLN A 81 8.50 -3.43 9.80
C GLN A 81 8.86 -2.80 8.46
N VAL A 82 9.61 -1.69 8.48
CA VAL A 82 10.09 -1.04 7.25
C VAL A 82 11.50 -1.51 6.97
N VAL A 83 11.74 -2.01 5.76
CA VAL A 83 13.03 -2.56 5.30
C VAL A 83 13.50 -1.87 4.03
N THR A 84 14.78 -1.95 3.70
CA THR A 84 15.26 -1.47 2.39
C THR A 84 14.62 -2.26 1.25
N PHE A 85 14.23 -1.56 0.18
CA PHE A 85 13.95 -2.21 -1.10
C PHE A 85 15.22 -2.87 -1.65
N HIS A 86 15.08 -4.09 -2.16
CA HIS A 86 16.17 -4.86 -2.76
C HIS A 86 15.85 -5.14 -4.22
N ASN A 87 16.80 -4.81 -5.10
CA ASN A 87 16.61 -4.78 -6.55
C ASN A 87 16.65 -6.13 -7.26
N GLY A 88 16.41 -7.23 -6.55
CA GLY A 88 16.46 -8.56 -7.15
C GLY A 88 17.87 -9.06 -7.50
N ARG A 89 18.96 -8.54 -6.89
CA ARG A 89 20.18 -9.37 -6.73
C ARG A 89 20.00 -10.40 -5.61
N CYS A 90 18.88 -11.10 -5.65
CA CYS A 90 18.56 -12.22 -4.78
C CYS A 90 18.65 -13.46 -5.67
N SER A 91 19.51 -14.41 -5.33
CA SER A 91 19.48 -15.74 -5.95
C SER A 91 18.16 -16.45 -5.58
N GLU A 92 17.72 -17.40 -6.41
CA GLU A 92 16.52 -18.25 -6.20
C GLU A 92 16.47 -18.91 -4.80
N GLU A 93 17.59 -18.96 -4.09
CA GLU A 93 17.73 -19.55 -2.75
C GLU A 93 17.71 -18.53 -1.58
N SER A 94 17.59 -17.21 -1.83
CA SER A 94 17.84 -16.20 -0.78
C SER A 94 16.79 -15.11 -0.57
N CYS A 95 15.65 -15.16 -1.26
CA CYS A 95 14.57 -14.19 -1.05
C CYS A 95 13.88 -14.34 0.32
N TYR A 96 13.94 -15.55 0.89
CA TYR A 96 13.47 -15.87 2.23
C TYR A 96 14.69 -16.14 3.12
N GLY A 97 15.00 -15.21 4.04
CA GLY A 97 16.06 -15.39 5.03
C GLY A 97 17.25 -14.43 4.97
N GLN A 98 17.23 -13.38 4.13
CA GLN A 98 18.23 -12.31 4.23
C GLN A 98 17.95 -11.44 5.48
N ASP A 99 19.01 -11.10 6.22
CA ASP A 99 18.97 -10.12 7.29
C ASP A 99 18.35 -8.81 6.75
N PHE A 100 17.10 -8.54 7.12
CA PHE A 100 16.41 -7.30 6.80
C PHE A 100 17.25 -6.11 7.29
N LYS A 101 18.02 -5.50 6.38
CA LYS A 101 18.83 -4.34 6.74
C LYS A 101 17.89 -3.17 7.02
N MET A 102 18.02 -2.60 8.20
CA MET A 102 17.26 -1.40 8.57
C MET A 102 17.55 -0.29 7.55
N PRO A 103 16.51 0.29 6.93
CA PRO A 103 16.69 1.30 5.90
C PRO A 103 17.24 2.60 6.49
N PRO A 104 17.85 3.46 5.65
CA PRO A 104 18.10 4.82 6.07
C PRO A 104 16.79 5.45 6.55
N PRO A 105 16.83 6.32 7.57
CA PRO A 105 15.62 6.92 8.14
C PRO A 105 14.72 7.48 7.05
N PRO A 106 13.41 7.16 7.05
CA PRO A 106 12.52 7.60 5.99
C PRO A 106 12.54 9.11 5.77
N LYS A 107 12.57 9.52 4.50
CA LYS A 107 12.59 10.93 4.13
C LYS A 107 11.34 11.61 4.65
N GLN A 108 11.52 12.79 5.25
CA GLN A 108 10.41 13.55 5.87
C GLN A 108 9.34 13.95 4.85
N GLY A 109 9.71 14.13 3.58
CA GLY A 109 8.78 14.52 2.51
C GLY A 109 8.33 15.99 2.57
N GLY A 110 8.92 16.78 3.45
CA GLY A 110 8.68 18.21 3.70
C GLY A 110 9.28 18.62 5.05
N ARG A 111 9.35 19.93 5.33
CA ARG A 111 9.76 20.44 6.65
C ARG A 111 8.53 20.56 7.54
N TRP A 112 8.55 19.94 8.72
CA TRP A 112 7.41 19.96 9.65
C TRP A 112 6.83 21.38 9.85
N PRO A 113 5.49 21.55 9.85
CA PRO A 113 4.46 20.51 9.69
C PRO A 113 4.18 20.13 8.23
N CYS A 114 4.88 20.70 7.25
CA CYS A 114 4.63 20.49 5.82
C CYS A 114 5.00 19.07 5.34
N GLY A 115 4.22 18.57 4.38
CA GLY A 115 4.43 17.28 3.71
C GLY A 115 4.07 16.05 4.55
N GLN A 116 3.53 16.24 5.75
CA GLN A 116 3.17 15.17 6.70
C GLN A 116 1.73 14.70 6.47
N LEU A 117 1.51 13.38 6.63
CA LEU A 117 0.18 12.78 6.57
C LEU A 117 -0.68 13.28 7.73
N THR A 118 -1.92 13.71 7.45
CA THR A 118 -2.87 14.18 8.48
C THR A 118 -3.59 13.01 9.15
N ALA A 119 -4.22 13.23 10.30
CA ALA A 119 -5.12 12.25 10.93
C ALA A 119 -6.26 11.85 9.96
N LYS A 120 -6.82 12.83 9.24
CA LYS A 120 -7.78 12.58 8.15
C LYS A 120 -7.20 11.66 7.08
N GLY A 121 -5.94 11.87 6.70
CA GLY A 121 -5.25 11.03 5.72
C GLY A 121 -5.08 9.59 6.19
N ILE A 122 -4.79 9.37 7.48
CA ILE A 122 -4.77 8.05 8.10
C ILE A 122 -6.15 7.39 8.00
N ASP A 123 -7.21 8.07 8.43
CA ASP A 123 -8.58 7.52 8.40
C ASP A 123 -9.03 7.17 6.99
N MET A 124 -8.69 8.00 6.00
CA MET A 124 -8.97 7.71 4.59
C MET A 124 -8.32 6.40 4.14
N MET A 125 -7.06 6.16 4.54
CA MET A 125 -6.33 4.96 4.16
C MET A 125 -6.82 3.73 4.93
N LYS A 126 -7.14 3.86 6.22
CA LYS A 126 -7.79 2.80 7.00
C LYS A 126 -9.11 2.36 6.38
N LYS A 127 -10.00 3.31 6.05
CA LYS A 127 -11.27 3.03 5.36
C LYS A 127 -11.06 2.36 4.02
N LYS A 128 -10.02 2.75 3.27
CA LYS A 128 -9.65 2.06 2.03
C LYS A 128 -9.30 0.59 2.30
N GLY A 129 -8.49 0.32 3.34
CA GLY A 129 -8.19 -1.04 3.79
C GLY A 129 -9.44 -1.84 4.18
N GLU A 130 -10.34 -1.25 4.95
CA GLU A 130 -11.61 -1.86 5.36
C GLU A 130 -12.48 -2.22 4.13
N CYS A 131 -12.59 -1.31 3.16
CA CYS A 131 -13.31 -1.58 1.92
C CYS A 131 -12.67 -2.70 1.09
N LEU A 132 -11.33 -2.75 1.04
CA LEU A 132 -10.60 -3.84 0.36
C LEU A 132 -10.82 -5.17 1.09
N ARG A 133 -10.85 -5.16 2.42
CA ARG A 133 -11.11 -6.34 3.25
C ARG A 133 -12.48 -6.93 2.93
N GLU A 134 -13.52 -6.10 2.89
CA GLU A 134 -14.87 -6.56 2.56
C GLU A 134 -14.95 -7.05 1.11
N ARG A 135 -14.36 -6.30 0.17
CA ARG A 135 -14.40 -6.64 -1.26
C ARG A 135 -13.71 -7.97 -1.57
N TYR A 136 -12.60 -8.25 -0.89
CA TYR A 136 -11.76 -9.43 -1.16
C TYR A 136 -11.81 -10.47 -0.04
N LYS A 137 -12.85 -10.43 0.80
CA LYS A 137 -12.97 -11.32 1.98
C LYS A 137 -12.80 -12.79 1.66
N ASN A 138 -13.29 -13.26 0.50
CA ASN A 138 -13.15 -14.66 0.10
C ASN A 138 -11.68 -15.03 -0.10
N LEU A 139 -10.91 -14.22 -0.84
CA LEU A 139 -9.48 -14.42 -1.02
C LEU A 139 -8.73 -14.34 0.31
N LEU A 140 -9.05 -13.32 1.13
CA LEU A 140 -8.37 -13.09 2.41
C LEU A 140 -8.65 -14.19 3.45
N ASN A 141 -9.85 -14.77 3.45
CA ASN A 141 -10.21 -15.86 4.37
C ASN A 141 -9.48 -17.17 4.04
N HIS A 142 -8.93 -17.31 2.84
CA HIS A 142 -8.14 -18.47 2.42
C HIS A 142 -6.62 -18.23 2.57
N MET A 143 -6.20 -17.07 3.08
CA MET A 143 -4.80 -16.82 3.41
C MET A 143 -4.44 -17.50 4.73
N GLU A 144 -3.51 -18.45 4.67
CA GLU A 144 -2.98 -19.11 5.86
C GLU A 144 -2.04 -18.20 6.65
N ASP A 145 -1.21 -17.43 5.93
CA ASP A 145 -0.26 -16.49 6.50
C ASP A 145 -0.23 -15.18 5.69
N PRO A 146 -1.06 -14.19 6.08
CA PRO A 146 -1.09 -12.88 5.45
C PRO A 146 0.27 -12.18 5.40
N THR A 147 1.16 -12.40 6.38
CA THR A 147 2.44 -11.68 6.46
C THR A 147 3.44 -12.14 5.40
N GLN A 148 3.31 -13.40 4.93
CA GLN A 148 4.11 -13.96 3.85
C GLN A 148 3.44 -13.83 2.47
N GLN A 149 2.10 -13.74 2.44
CA GLN A 149 1.32 -13.70 1.20
C GLN A 149 1.00 -12.28 0.71
N VAL A 150 1.21 -11.26 1.54
CA VAL A 150 0.99 -9.85 1.17
C VAL A 150 2.32 -9.13 1.02
N TYR A 151 2.70 -8.88 -0.22
CA TYR A 151 3.87 -8.05 -0.54
C TYR A 151 3.52 -6.56 -0.52
N VAL A 152 4.33 -5.75 0.16
CA VAL A 152 4.10 -4.31 0.30
C VAL A 152 5.34 -3.51 -0.07
N GLU A 153 5.19 -2.60 -1.02
CA GLU A 153 6.24 -1.69 -1.45
C GLU A 153 5.81 -0.22 -1.35
N SER A 154 6.74 0.66 -1.05
CA SER A 154 6.49 2.10 -0.94
C SER A 154 7.71 2.91 -1.31
N THR A 155 7.55 4.13 -1.83
CA THR A 155 8.65 5.10 -1.82
C THR A 155 9.11 5.35 -0.39
N ASN A 156 10.40 5.63 -0.18
CA ASN A 156 10.98 5.92 1.13
C ASN A 156 10.65 7.33 1.65
N ILE A 157 9.36 7.67 1.68
CA ILE A 157 8.82 8.94 2.20
C ILE A 157 7.86 8.61 3.33
N ARG A 158 8.00 9.28 4.49
CA ARG A 158 7.18 9.00 5.69
C ARG A 158 5.68 8.95 5.43
N ARG A 159 5.15 9.86 4.61
CA ARG A 159 3.71 9.89 4.29
C ARG A 159 3.23 8.69 3.46
N THR A 160 4.06 8.13 2.58
CA THR A 160 3.67 7.00 1.73
C THR A 160 3.75 5.70 2.52
N ILE A 161 4.82 5.52 3.30
CA ILE A 161 4.96 4.41 4.25
C ILE A 161 3.77 4.41 5.22
N ARG A 162 3.48 5.56 5.84
CA ARG A 162 2.35 5.66 6.79
C ARG A 162 0.98 5.43 6.15
N SER A 163 0.82 5.80 4.88
CA SER A 163 -0.41 5.48 4.14
C SER A 163 -0.55 3.98 3.90
N ALA A 164 0.55 3.28 3.61
CA ALA A 164 0.56 1.82 3.49
C ALA A 164 0.25 1.14 4.83
N GLN A 165 0.90 1.57 5.92
CA GLN A 165 0.60 1.09 7.27
C GLN A 165 -0.89 1.29 7.62
N SER A 166 -1.45 2.47 7.31
CA SER A 166 -2.86 2.77 7.58
C SER A 166 -3.81 1.91 6.75
N LEU A 167 -3.47 1.61 5.49
CA LEU A 167 -4.26 0.69 4.67
C LEU A 167 -4.20 -0.73 5.25
N LEU A 168 -3.01 -1.22 5.61
CA LEU A 168 -2.84 -2.53 6.24
C LEU A 168 -3.61 -2.62 7.55
N ALA A 169 -3.62 -1.57 8.37
CA ALA A 169 -4.39 -1.54 9.62
C ALA A 169 -5.91 -1.65 9.41
N GLY A 170 -6.43 -1.20 8.27
CA GLY A 170 -7.83 -1.43 7.89
C GLY A 170 -8.07 -2.81 7.24
N LEU A 171 -7.07 -3.32 6.51
CA LEU A 171 -7.16 -4.59 5.80
C LEU A 171 -6.96 -5.82 6.71
N PHE A 172 -6.07 -5.71 7.69
CA PHE A 172 -5.64 -6.75 8.63
C PHE A 172 -5.60 -6.20 10.07
N PRO A 173 -6.75 -5.82 10.65
CA PRO A 173 -6.79 -5.12 11.93
C PRO A 173 -6.16 -5.90 13.09
N ASP A 174 -6.19 -7.24 13.04
CA ASP A 174 -5.68 -8.11 14.11
C ASP A 174 -4.15 -8.04 14.31
N TYR A 175 -3.43 -7.49 13.32
CA TYR A 175 -1.98 -7.31 13.38
C TYR A 175 -1.56 -5.97 14.00
N PHE A 176 -2.51 -5.07 14.25
CA PHE A 176 -2.23 -3.71 14.70
C PHE A 176 -2.82 -3.44 16.07
N THR A 177 -2.12 -2.61 16.83
CA THR A 177 -2.60 -2.18 18.14
C THR A 177 -3.84 -1.28 17.99
N ASN A 178 -4.87 -1.56 18.78
CA ASN A 178 -6.06 -0.72 18.83
C ASN A 178 -5.95 0.32 19.95
N VAL A 179 -5.56 1.55 19.60
CA VAL A 179 -5.36 2.68 20.54
C VAL A 179 -6.60 2.93 21.40
N ASP A 180 -7.81 2.82 20.84
CA ASP A 180 -9.05 3.09 21.59
C ASP A 180 -9.35 1.97 22.58
N ALA A 181 -9.07 0.72 22.20
CA ALA A 181 -9.20 -0.43 23.09
C ALA A 181 -8.18 -0.35 24.24
N GLU A 182 -6.92 0.00 23.94
CA GLU A 182 -5.88 0.16 24.96
C GLU A 182 -6.17 1.30 25.91
N LYS A 183 -6.62 2.46 25.41
CA LYS A 183 -7.06 3.58 26.26
C LYS A 183 -8.21 3.18 27.17
N LYS A 184 -9.23 2.47 26.64
CA LYS A 184 -10.34 1.95 27.45
C LYS A 184 -9.88 0.94 28.50
N LEU A 185 -8.95 0.05 28.15
CA LEU A 185 -8.37 -0.92 29.08
C LEU A 185 -7.54 -0.23 30.16
N ALA A 186 -6.73 0.77 29.81
CA ALA A 186 -5.95 1.56 30.76
C ALA A 186 -6.85 2.35 31.72
N ILE A 187 -7.95 2.93 31.22
CA ILE A 187 -8.96 3.60 32.05
C ILE A 187 -9.60 2.58 33.02
N ARG A 188 -10.01 1.40 32.55
CA ARG A 188 -10.57 0.34 33.42
C ARG A 188 -9.58 -0.11 34.49
N LYS A 189 -8.33 -0.41 34.11
CA LYS A 189 -7.27 -0.79 35.05
C LYS A 189 -7.01 0.28 36.10
N ASN A 190 -7.01 1.55 35.70
CA ASN A 190 -6.86 2.67 36.63
C ASN A 190 -8.05 2.81 37.60
N LEU A 191 -9.28 2.49 37.16
CA LEU A 191 -10.45 2.40 38.03
C LEU A 191 -10.39 1.17 38.96
N GLU A 192 -9.87 0.04 38.49
CA GLU A 192 -9.77 -1.22 39.25
C GLU A 192 -8.60 -1.22 40.24
N SER A 193 -7.57 -0.38 40.05
CA SER A 193 -6.46 -0.22 40.99
C SER A 193 -6.81 0.48 42.32
N GLN A 194 -8.10 0.70 42.62
CA GLN A 194 -8.56 1.06 43.97
C GLN A 194 -9.06 -0.14 44.81
N GLU A 195 -9.22 -1.34 44.27
CA GLU A 195 -9.55 -2.53 45.09
C GLU A 195 -8.73 -3.77 44.69
N THR A 196 -7.94 -4.24 45.65
CA THR A 196 -7.27 -5.55 45.76
C THR A 196 -6.13 -5.91 44.81
N GLN A 197 -4.91 -5.83 45.36
CA GLN A 197 -3.76 -6.63 44.94
C GLN A 197 -4.04 -8.12 45.16
N HIS A 198 -4.08 -8.93 44.09
CA HIS A 198 -3.70 -10.35 44.16
C HIS A 198 -3.07 -10.81 42.83
N SER A 199 -1.96 -11.52 42.99
CA SER A 199 -1.04 -12.01 41.98
C SER A 199 -1.67 -12.95 40.96
N VAL A 200 -1.40 -12.72 39.67
CA VAL A 200 -1.33 -13.79 38.67
C VAL A 200 -0.11 -13.53 37.79
N LEU A 201 0.96 -14.29 38.05
CA LEU A 201 2.04 -14.51 37.09
C LEU A 201 1.46 -15.39 35.98
N ILE A 202 1.37 -14.88 34.75
CA ILE A 202 1.15 -15.71 33.57
C ILE A 202 2.47 -15.74 32.79
N ASN A 203 3.12 -16.90 32.86
CA ASN A 203 4.12 -17.32 31.90
C ASN A 203 3.48 -17.29 30.50
N GLY A 204 3.89 -16.34 29.67
CA GLY A 204 3.61 -16.34 28.25
C GLY A 204 4.94 -16.27 27.51
N GLU A 205 5.36 -17.38 26.91
CA GLU A 205 6.34 -17.32 25.84
C GLU A 205 5.80 -16.33 24.80
N MET A 206 6.47 -15.17 24.68
CA MET A 206 6.12 -14.14 23.70
C MET A 206 6.35 -14.74 22.32
N LYS A 207 5.33 -15.37 21.73
CA LYS A 207 5.33 -15.67 20.29
C LYS A 207 5.67 -14.35 19.59
N LYS A 208 6.78 -14.35 18.86
CA LYS A 208 7.20 -13.23 18.02
C LYS A 208 6.04 -12.91 17.09
N GLN A 209 5.33 -11.81 17.35
CA GLN A 209 4.21 -11.40 16.52
C GLN A 209 4.77 -11.08 15.14
N GLU A 210 4.38 -11.87 14.14
CA GLU A 210 4.77 -11.62 12.76
C GLU A 210 4.10 -10.32 12.29
N VAL A 211 4.88 -9.48 11.62
CA VAL A 211 4.48 -8.12 11.20
C VAL A 211 4.63 -8.00 9.70
N PHE A 212 3.81 -7.15 9.07
CA PHE A 212 3.94 -6.90 7.64
C PHE A 212 5.24 -6.17 7.32
N VAL A 213 5.96 -6.63 6.30
CA VAL A 213 7.19 -6.00 5.84
C VAL A 213 6.87 -5.00 4.73
N ILE A 214 7.27 -3.73 4.91
CA ILE A 214 7.16 -2.67 3.92
C ILE A 214 8.55 -2.43 3.31
N HIS A 215 8.71 -2.78 2.04
CA HIS A 215 9.92 -2.52 1.28
C HIS A 215 9.94 -1.06 0.82
N ALA A 216 10.82 -0.25 1.41
CA ALA A 216 10.95 1.16 1.14
C ALA A 216 12.01 1.44 0.07
N ASP A 217 11.58 1.94 -1.09
CA ASP A 217 12.46 2.33 -2.19
C ASP A 217 12.94 3.78 -2.05
N ASP A 218 14.27 3.93 -1.87
CA ASP A 218 14.90 5.24 -1.71
C ASP A 218 15.23 5.94 -3.04
N SER A 219 15.15 5.22 -4.16
CA SER A 219 15.49 5.71 -5.50
C SER A 219 14.40 6.53 -6.16
N ASN A 220 13.23 6.70 -5.52
CA ASN A 220 12.04 7.30 -6.11
C ASN A 220 11.62 6.60 -7.42
N SER A 221 11.96 5.31 -7.62
CA SER A 221 11.56 4.56 -8.82
C SER A 221 10.04 4.36 -8.89
N LEU A 222 9.37 4.38 -7.74
CA LEU A 222 7.91 4.37 -7.62
C LEU A 222 7.26 5.75 -7.80
N VAL A 223 8.04 6.82 -8.04
CA VAL A 223 7.48 8.13 -8.40
C VAL A 223 7.03 8.04 -9.86
N PRO A 224 5.80 8.44 -10.21
CA PRO A 224 5.32 8.30 -11.57
C PRO A 224 6.03 9.31 -12.48
N GLN A 225 7.20 8.93 -13.01
CA GLN A 225 7.57 9.33 -14.35
C GLN A 225 6.81 8.43 -15.34
N HIS A 226 5.47 8.55 -15.29
CA HIS A 226 4.49 7.85 -16.12
C HIS A 226 4.05 6.49 -15.54
N SER A 227 2.74 6.39 -15.27
CA SER A 227 2.00 5.18 -14.90
C SER A 227 2.20 3.97 -15.82
N ASN A 228 2.93 4.12 -16.93
CA ASN A 228 3.13 3.10 -17.95
C ASN A 228 4.29 2.15 -17.61
N GLU A 229 5.38 2.64 -17.02
CA GLU A 229 6.53 1.78 -16.63
C GLU A 229 6.15 0.83 -15.49
N LEU A 230 5.22 1.26 -14.65
CA LEU A 230 4.61 0.46 -13.58
C LEU A 230 3.94 -0.82 -14.09
N TYR A 231 3.23 -0.76 -15.23
CA TYR A 231 2.63 -1.96 -15.84
C TYR A 231 3.69 -2.91 -16.41
N THR A 232 4.80 -2.36 -16.92
CA THR A 232 5.94 -3.16 -17.37
C THR A 232 6.65 -3.85 -16.21
N ASP A 233 6.82 -3.15 -15.08
CA ASP A 233 7.44 -3.73 -13.88
C ASP A 233 6.53 -4.73 -13.18
N LEU A 234 5.21 -4.52 -13.23
CA LEU A 234 4.23 -5.53 -12.83
C LEU A 234 4.28 -6.80 -13.66
N GLY A 235 4.43 -6.66 -14.99
CA GLY A 235 4.65 -7.80 -15.87
C GLY A 235 5.89 -8.61 -15.51
N LYS A 236 6.93 -7.97 -14.96
CA LYS A 236 8.17 -8.64 -14.50
C LYS A 236 8.02 -9.26 -13.11
N ILE A 237 7.42 -8.53 -12.16
CA ILE A 237 7.16 -9.03 -10.80
C ILE A 237 6.27 -10.27 -10.84
N LEU A 238 5.29 -10.26 -11.74
CA LEU A 238 4.32 -11.33 -11.89
C LEU A 238 4.70 -12.31 -13.00
N ASP A 239 5.86 -12.20 -13.65
CA ASP A 239 6.19 -13.01 -14.84
C ASP A 239 6.17 -14.51 -14.53
N ALA A 240 6.70 -14.90 -13.36
CA ALA A 240 6.70 -16.29 -12.91
C ALA A 240 5.28 -16.80 -12.61
N GLU A 241 4.46 -16.01 -11.90
CA GLU A 241 3.08 -16.37 -11.58
C GLU A 241 2.18 -16.37 -12.83
N ILE A 242 2.36 -15.42 -13.74
CA ILE A 242 1.62 -15.32 -15.00
C ILE A 242 1.97 -16.50 -15.91
N LYS A 243 3.24 -16.92 -15.95
CA LYS A 243 3.65 -18.11 -16.72
C LYS A 243 3.07 -19.40 -16.15
N MET A 244 2.93 -19.50 -14.82
CA MET A 244 2.48 -20.71 -14.14
C MET A 244 0.95 -20.81 -14.03
N HIS A 245 0.27 -19.67 -13.87
CA HIS A 245 -1.16 -19.60 -13.52
C HIS A 245 -1.98 -18.67 -14.41
N GLY A 246 -1.35 -17.95 -15.35
CA GLY A 246 -2.04 -17.06 -16.26
C GLY A 246 -2.91 -17.83 -17.28
N PRO A 247 -4.07 -17.28 -17.67
CA PRO A 247 -4.89 -17.90 -18.70
C PRO A 247 -4.16 -17.90 -20.06
N PRO A 248 -4.40 -18.89 -20.93
CA PRO A 248 -3.75 -18.97 -22.24
C PRO A 248 -3.92 -17.66 -23.04
N GLY A 249 -2.83 -17.14 -23.61
CA GLY A 249 -2.84 -15.92 -24.43
C GLY A 249 -2.74 -14.59 -23.68
N PHE A 250 -2.72 -14.60 -22.33
CA PHE A 250 -2.58 -13.37 -21.53
C PHE A 250 -1.29 -12.59 -21.84
N HIS A 251 -0.17 -13.29 -22.03
CA HIS A 251 1.12 -12.68 -22.37
C HIS A 251 1.08 -11.94 -23.73
N GLU A 252 0.47 -12.54 -24.75
CA GLU A 252 0.30 -11.92 -26.07
C GLU A 252 -0.65 -10.72 -26.02
N ALA A 253 -1.70 -10.79 -25.20
CA ALA A 253 -2.61 -9.67 -24.97
C ALA A 253 -1.86 -8.47 -24.35
N LEU A 254 -1.00 -8.73 -23.36
CA LEU A 254 -0.20 -7.70 -22.69
C LEU A 254 0.80 -7.03 -23.65
N GLN A 255 1.47 -7.82 -24.49
CA GLN A 255 2.37 -7.32 -25.54
C GLN A 255 1.63 -6.47 -26.60
N LYS A 256 0.44 -6.92 -27.03
CA LYS A 256 -0.41 -6.15 -27.96
C LYS A 256 -0.83 -4.81 -27.37
N VAL A 257 -1.27 -4.79 -26.12
CA VAL A 257 -1.63 -3.54 -25.42
C VAL A 257 -0.44 -2.59 -25.35
N SER A 258 0.75 -3.09 -24.97
CA SER A 258 2.00 -2.28 -24.91
C SER A 258 2.32 -1.63 -26.25
N THR A 259 2.13 -2.38 -27.35
CA THR A 259 2.37 -1.91 -28.71
C THR A 259 1.37 -0.81 -29.10
N ILE A 260 0.08 -1.02 -28.81
CA ILE A 260 -1.01 -0.08 -29.17
C ILE A 260 -0.84 1.26 -28.47
N ILE A 261 -0.47 1.26 -27.18
CA ILE A 261 -0.36 2.49 -26.39
C ILE A 261 0.93 3.26 -26.64
N GLY A 262 1.80 2.79 -27.55
CA GLY A 262 3.08 3.43 -27.85
C GLY A 262 4.06 3.40 -26.67
N ALA A 263 3.88 2.46 -25.74
CA ALA A 263 4.89 2.14 -24.74
C ALA A 263 5.99 1.31 -25.42
N GLY A 264 6.73 1.96 -26.33
CA GLY A 264 7.94 1.40 -26.90
C GLY A 264 8.88 1.09 -25.76
N SER A 265 9.31 -0.16 -25.66
CA SER A 265 10.44 -0.53 -24.83
C SER A 265 11.62 0.35 -25.22
N ASP A 266 12.47 0.67 -24.23
CA ASP A 266 13.91 0.92 -24.39
C ASP A 266 14.45 2.12 -23.60
N LYS A 267 13.63 2.74 -22.74
CA LYS A 267 14.19 3.38 -21.54
C LYS A 267 13.83 2.57 -20.32
N LEU A 268 14.62 1.53 -20.09
CA LEU A 268 14.89 1.07 -18.74
C LEU A 268 15.32 2.32 -17.93
N ILE A 269 14.48 2.81 -17.01
CA ILE A 269 15.01 3.50 -15.83
C ILE A 269 16.01 2.50 -15.26
N GLY A 270 17.28 2.88 -15.12
CA GLY A 270 18.47 2.02 -14.98
C GLY A 270 18.37 0.86 -13.98
N TRP A 271 17.58 -0.13 -14.34
CA TRP A 271 17.37 -1.44 -13.78
C TRP A 271 17.62 -2.34 -14.97
N THR A 272 18.76 -3.01 -14.96
CA THR A 272 19.25 -3.97 -15.98
C THR A 272 19.62 -3.42 -17.37
N ARG A 273 20.79 -2.77 -17.48
CA ARG A 273 21.66 -3.04 -18.64
C ARG A 273 22.78 -4.00 -18.19
N CYS A 274 22.59 -5.28 -18.45
CA CYS A 274 23.70 -6.17 -18.76
C CYS A 274 23.38 -6.78 -20.12
N LYS A 275 24.22 -6.45 -21.12
CA LYS A 275 24.25 -7.14 -22.39
C LYS A 275 24.72 -8.57 -22.12
N CYS A 276 23.93 -9.55 -22.55
CA CYS A 276 24.47 -10.82 -22.99
C CYS A 276 24.82 -10.69 -24.47
#